data_AF-A0A2N8P3E0-F1
#
_entry.id   AF-A0A2N8P3E0-F1
#
_cell.length_a   1.000
_cell.length_b   1.000
_cell.length_c   1.000
_cell.angle_alpha   90.00
_cell.angle_beta   90.00
_cell.angle_gamma   90.00
#
_symmetry.space_group_name_H-M   'P 1'
#
loop_
_entity.id
_entity.type
_entity.pdbx_description
1 polymer ?
#
loop_
_entity_poly.entity_id
_entity_poly.type
_entity_poly.pdbx_seq_one_letter_code
_entity_poly.pdbx_strand_id
1 'polypeptide(L)' 'MLWLLAPYILYLATLPLTNRIHPTVLGLPFLFFWLLLATLLTPAAVFLAWRGDKRRGRV' A
#
# COMPACT_ATOMS: atom_id res chain seq x y z
N MET A 1 -24.43 -38.84 5.01
CA MET A 1 -24.68 -37.38 5.01
C MET A 1 -23.46 -36.55 5.35
N LEU A 2 -22.52 -37.04 6.18
CA LEU A 2 -21.29 -36.30 6.54
C LEU A 2 -20.40 -35.93 5.34
N TRP A 3 -20.42 -36.71 4.27
CA TRP A 3 -19.69 -36.44 3.02
C TRP A 3 -20.05 -35.10 2.36
N LEU A 4 -21.26 -34.58 2.62
CA LEU A 4 -21.70 -33.28 2.13
C LEU A 4 -20.91 -32.11 2.74
N LEU A 5 -20.22 -32.33 3.88
CA LEU A 5 -19.35 -31.34 4.51
C LEU A 5 -17.95 -31.30 3.91
N ALA A 6 -17.56 -32.31 3.12
CA ALA A 6 -16.23 -32.37 2.50
C ALA A 6 -15.88 -31.11 1.68
N PRO A 7 -16.73 -30.60 0.76
CA PRO A 7 -16.42 -29.37 0.03
C PRO A 7 -16.30 -28.14 0.96
N TYR A 8 -17.09 -28.10 2.04
CA TYR A 8 -17.06 -27.00 3.01
C TYR A 8 -15.76 -27.00 3.83
N ILE A 9 -15.35 -28.17 4.33
CA ILE A 9 -14.11 -28.35 5.09
C ILE A 9 -12.89 -28.05 4.21
N LEU A 10 -12.89 -28.53 2.95
CA LEU A 10 -11.84 -28.23 1.99
C LEU A 10 -11.72 -26.72 1.72
N TYR A 11 -12.86 -26.04 1.55
CA TYR A 11 -12.88 -24.59 1.34
C TYR A 11 -12.31 -23.83 2.56
N LEU A 12 -12.76 -24.16 3.76
CA LEU A 12 -12.26 -23.55 5.01
C LEU A 12 -10.78 -23.84 5.24
N ALA A 13 -10.30 -25.05 4.93
CA ALA A 13 -8.90 -25.41 5.05
C ALA A 13 -8.01 -24.62 4.07
N THR A 14 -8.55 -24.23 2.91
CA THR A 14 -7.79 -23.49 1.88
C THR A 14 -7.74 -21.99 2.17
N LEU A 15 -8.77 -21.42 2.82
CA LEU A 15 -8.86 -20.00 3.18
C LEU A 15 -7.60 -19.42 3.86
N PRO A 16 -7.02 -20.02 4.92
CA PRO A 16 -5.83 -19.46 5.56
C PRO A 16 -4.55 -19.57 4.71
N LEU A 17 -4.51 -20.47 3.71
CA LEU A 17 -3.37 -20.59 2.80
C LEU A 17 -3.33 -19.46 1.76
N THR A 18 -4.50 -19.05 1.27
CA THR A 18 -4.67 -17.95 0.30
C THR A 18 -4.82 -16.59 0.97
N ASN A 19 -5.47 -16.52 2.13
CA ASN A 19 -5.69 -15.28 2.87
C ASN A 19 -4.44 -14.90 3.70
N ARG A 20 -3.33 -14.67 3.01
CA ARG A 20 -2.09 -14.19 3.65
C ARG A 20 -2.19 -12.69 3.85
N ILE A 21 -1.87 -12.27 5.07
CA ILE A 21 -1.87 -10.87 5.54
C ILE A 21 -1.25 -9.97 4.49
N HIS A 22 -2.04 -9.04 3.96
CA HIS A 22 -1.53 -8.01 3.05
C HIS A 22 -0.49 -7.20 3.81
N PRO A 23 0.71 -6.95 3.24
CA PRO A 23 1.68 -6.09 3.89
C PRO A 23 1.04 -4.73 4.13
N THR A 24 0.99 -4.31 5.39
CA THR A 24 0.47 -3.01 5.79
C THR A 24 1.59 -2.19 6.42
N VAL A 25 1.61 -0.89 6.12
CA VAL A 25 2.56 0.08 6.68
C VAL A 25 1.73 1.14 7.39
N LEU A 26 1.94 1.31 8.70
CA LEU A 26 1.15 2.23 9.55
C LEU A 26 -0.37 1.99 9.46
N GLY A 27 -0.81 0.74 9.23
CA GLY A 27 -2.22 0.39 9.06
C GLY A 27 -2.79 0.64 7.66
N LEU A 28 -2.00 1.16 6.72
CA LEU A 28 -2.38 1.34 5.32
C LEU A 28 -1.89 0.15 4.47
N PRO A 29 -2.64 -0.27 3.43
CA PRO A 29 -2.15 -1.25 2.46
C PRO A 29 -0.84 -0.76 1.82
N PHE A 30 0.14 -1.65 1.65
CA PHE A 30 1.50 -1.32 1.19
C PHE A 30 1.53 -0.39 -0.02
N LEU A 31 0.82 -0.75 -1.11
CA LEU A 31 0.77 0.07 -2.32
C LEU A 31 0.16 1.45 -2.07
N PHE A 32 -0.86 1.52 -1.22
CA PHE A 32 -1.57 2.77 -0.90
C PHE A 32 -0.69 3.72 -0.11
N PHE A 33 0.09 3.19 0.84
CA PHE A 33 1.08 3.96 1.60
C PHE A 33 2.12 4.62 0.68
N TRP A 34 2.71 3.86 -0.26
CA TRP A 34 3.70 4.39 -1.19
C TRP A 34 3.10 5.40 -2.19
N LEU A 35 1.86 5.17 -2.63
CA LEU A 35 1.12 6.12 -3.48
C LEU A 35 0.92 7.45 -2.77
N LEU A 36 0.39 7.43 -1.54
CA LEU A 36 0.19 8.64 -0.74
C LEU A 36 1.51 9.37 -0.49
N LEU A 37 2.57 8.63 -0.15
CA LEU A 37 3.89 9.20 0.04
C LEU A 37 4.40 9.88 -1.23
N ALA A 38 4.29 9.22 -2.39
CA ALA A 38 4.68 9.80 -3.68
C ALA A 38 3.89 11.08 -4.00
N THR A 39 2.59 11.08 -3.77
CA THR A 39 1.73 12.25 -3.96
C THR A 39 2.16 13.45 -3.12
N LEU A 40 2.61 13.23 -1.87
CA LEU A 40 3.11 14.29 -1.00
C LEU A 40 4.55 14.71 -1.36
N LEU A 41 5.37 13.76 -1.80
CA LEU A 41 6.76 14.02 -2.19
C LEU A 41 6.86 14.88 -3.46
N THR A 42 5.95 14.73 -4.43
CA THR A 42 5.97 15.54 -5.66
C THR A 42 5.91 17.05 -5.40
N PRO A 43 4.88 17.61 -4.73
CA PRO A 43 4.84 19.03 -4.44
C PRO A 43 5.96 19.46 -3.49
N ALA A 44 6.38 18.60 -2.55
CA ALA A 44 7.52 18.89 -1.68
C ALA A 44 8.83 19.06 -2.48
N ALA A 45 9.08 18.17 -3.44
CA ALA A 45 10.24 18.25 -4.33
C ALA A 45 10.19 19.51 -5.21
N VAL A 46 9.02 19.82 -5.80
CA VAL A 46 8.82 21.05 -6.58
C VAL A 46 9.04 22.30 -5.73
N PHE A 47 8.53 22.31 -4.50
CA PHE A 47 8.73 23.43 -3.57
C PHE A 47 10.19 23.60 -3.18
N LEU A 48 10.90 22.50 -2.91
CA LEU A 48 12.34 22.53 -2.60
C LEU A 48 13.16 23.01 -3.80
N ALA A 49 12.81 22.59 -5.02
CA ALA A 49 13.42 23.08 -6.25
C ALA A 49 13.21 24.59 -6.42
N TRP A 50 11.96 25.06 -6.30
CA TRP A 50 11.64 26.50 -6.36
C TRP A 50 12.39 27.31 -5.29
N ARG A 51 12.44 26.82 -4.05
CA ARG A 51 13.17 27.49 -2.96
C ARG A 51 14.67 27.55 -3.25
N GLY A 52 15.23 26.50 -3.87
CA GLY A 52 16.62 26.44 -4.30
C GLY A 52 16.93 27.47 -5.38
N ASP A 53 16.07 27.56 -6.41
CA ASP A 53 16.23 28.53 -7.49
C ASP A 53 16.08 29.97 -7.02
N LYS A 54 15.13 30.23 -6.11
CA LYS A 54 14.97 31.54 -5.47
C LYS A 54 16.19 31.95 -4.66
N ARG A 55 16.81 31.03 -3.90
CA ARG A 55 18.05 31.31 -3.17
C ARG A 55 19.24 31.60 -4.09
N ARG A 56 19.21 31.11 -5.33
CA ARG A 56 20.24 31.35 -6.36
C ARG A 56 19.94 32.56 -7.24
N GLY A 57 18.83 33.27 -7.00
CA GLY A 57 18.42 34.45 -7.77
C GLY A 57 18.04 34.16 -9.22
N ARG A 58 17.62 32.92 -9.53
CA ARG A 58 17.23 32.50 -10.89
C ARG A 58 15.74 32.75 -11.21
N VAL A 59 15.00 33.29 -10.24
CA VAL A 59 13.58 33.66 -10.28
C VAL A 59 13.32 34.81 -9.34
#